data_AF-A0A484IG33-F1
#
_entry.id   AF-A0A484IG33-F1
#
_cell.length_a   1.000
_cell.length_b   1.000
_cell.length_c   1.000
_cell.angle_alpha   90.00
_cell.angle_beta   90.00
_cell.angle_gamma   90.00
#
_symmetry.space_group_name_H-M   'P 1'
#
loop_
_entity.id
_entity.type
_entity.pdbx_description
1 polymer ?
#
loop_
_entity_poly.entity_id
_entity_poly.type
_entity_poly.pdbx_seq_one_letter_code
_entity_poly.pdbx_strand_id
1 'polypeptide(L)' 'MRKILIIASDPILTKLEEKLRNRFDVETITASPNDFCEIRANFKRNWITICRFSASENLNNVLTMFEVNYEVKSRG' A
#
# COMPACT_ATOMS: atom_id res chain seq x y z
N MET A 1 9.55 -13.23 3.33
CA MET A 1 8.83 -12.23 2.52
C MET A 1 8.40 -11.08 3.43
N ARG A 2 8.40 -9.83 2.93
CA ARG A 2 7.94 -8.66 3.70
C ARG A 2 6.43 -8.54 3.52
N LYS A 3 5.70 -8.32 4.62
CA LYS A 3 4.24 -8.24 4.64
C LYS A 3 3.76 -6.80 4.47
N ILE A 4 2.76 -6.58 3.62
CA ILE A 4 2.10 -5.30 3.45
C ILE A 4 0.59 -5.46 3.60
N LEU A 5 -0.06 -4.37 4.02
CA LEU A 5 -1.50 -4.25 4.16
C LEU A 5 -1.97 -3.08 3.31
N ILE A 6 -2.89 -3.33 2.37
CA ILE A 6 -3.47 -2.32 1.50
C ILE A 6 -4.90 -2.06 1.98
N ILE A 7 -5.19 -0.81 2.33
CA ILE A 7 -6.50 -0.34 2.73
C ILE A 7 -6.96 0.60 1.63
N ALA A 8 -7.87 0.16 0.76
CA ALA A 8 -8.35 1.00 -0.34
C ALA A 8 -9.73 0.55 -0.82
N SER A 9 -10.44 1.41 -1.54
CA SER A 9 -11.67 1.03 -2.24
C SER A 9 -11.35 0.42 -3.61
N ASP A 10 -12.29 -0.34 -4.17
CA ASP A 10 -12.18 -0.74 -5.58
C ASP A 10 -12.33 0.47 -6.52
N PRO A 11 -11.72 0.44 -7.72
CA PRO A 11 -10.94 -0.66 -8.32
C PRO A 11 -9.43 -0.59 -8.06
N ILE A 12 -8.94 0.41 -7.31
CA ILE A 12 -7.49 0.60 -7.11
C ILE A 12 -6.89 -0.50 -6.22
N LEU A 13 -7.67 -1.03 -5.28
CA LEU A 13 -7.28 -2.14 -4.40
C LEU A 13 -6.81 -3.37 -5.21
N THR A 14 -7.64 -3.86 -6.12
CA THR A 14 -7.31 -5.04 -6.96
C THR A 14 -6.04 -4.81 -7.76
N LYS A 15 -5.89 -3.62 -8.37
CA LYS A 15 -4.72 -3.30 -9.19
C LYS A 15 -3.43 -3.24 -8.36
N LEU A 16 -3.50 -2.70 -7.14
CA LEU A 16 -2.35 -2.66 -6.23
C LEU A 16 -1.99 -4.07 -5.76
N GLU A 17 -2.97 -4.91 -5.42
CA GLU A 17 -2.74 -6.29 -5.02
C GLU A 17 -2.02 -7.07 -6.12
N GLU A 18 -2.52 -7.04 -7.36
CA GLU A 18 -1.92 -7.72 -8.51
C GLU A 18 -0.46 -7.31 -8.75
N LYS A 19 -0.14 -6.02 -8.60
CA LYS A 19 1.21 -5.49 -8.81
C LYS A 19 2.17 -5.85 -7.67
N LEU A 20 1.68 -5.86 -6.43
CA LEU A 20 2.53 -5.99 -5.25
C LEU A 20 2.66 -7.44 -4.75
N ARG A 21 1.69 -8.33 -5.02
CA ARG A 21 1.70 -9.75 -4.59
C ARG A 21 2.89 -10.56 -5.09
N ASN A 22 3.54 -10.11 -6.17
CA ASN A 22 4.73 -10.75 -6.71
C ASN A 22 5.99 -10.49 -5.87
N ARG A 23 5.98 -9.45 -5.04
CA ARG A 23 7.14 -8.99 -4.24
C ARG A 23 6.89 -9.04 -2.74
N PHE A 24 5.63 -8.97 -2.33
CA PHE A 24 5.21 -8.87 -0.94
C PHE A 24 4.14 -9.90 -0.62
N ASP A 25 4.06 -10.26 0.66
CA ASP A 25 2.89 -10.93 1.21
C ASP A 25 1.82 -9.85 1.45
N VAL A 26 0.75 -9.87 0.64
CA VAL A 26 -0.23 -8.78 0.56
C VAL A 26 -1.50 -9.17 1.29
N GLU A 27 -1.90 -8.35 2.26
CA GLU A 27 -3.25 -8.35 2.82
C GLU A 27 -4.03 -7.15 2.30
N THR A 28 -5.34 -7.32 2.09
CA THR A 28 -6.22 -6.27 1.60
C THR A 28 -7.39 -6.06 2.55
N ILE A 29 -7.76 -4.79 2.74
CA ILE A 29 -8.97 -4.35 3.45
C ILE A 29 -9.69 -3.35 2.54
N THR A 30 -10.96 -3.60 2.26
CA THR A 30 -11.79 -2.68 1.50
C THR A 30 -12.14 -1.47 2.36
N ALA A 31 -11.79 -0.28 1.89
CA ALA A 31 -12.16 0.99 2.52
C ALA A 31 -13.46 1.53 1.93
N SER A 32 -14.18 2.39 2.69
CA SER A 32 -15.30 3.14 2.13
C SER A 32 -14.80 4.11 1.06
N PRO A 33 -15.56 4.42 -0.01
CA PRO A 33 -15.14 5.35 -1.05
C PRO A 33 -14.81 6.77 -0.54
N ASN A 34 -15.30 7.13 0.64
CA ASN A 34 -15.05 8.42 1.30
C ASN A 34 -13.86 8.39 2.26
N ASP A 35 -13.23 7.23 2.48
CA ASP A 35 -12.08 7.08 3.36
C ASP A 35 -10.76 7.30 2.61
N PHE A 36 -9.72 7.70 3.36
CA PHE A 36 -8.36 7.74 2.82
C PHE A 36 -7.85 6.31 2.57
N CYS A 37 -7.21 6.12 1.42
CA CYS A 37 -6.53 4.87 1.12
C CYS A 37 -5.11 4.88 1.72
N GLU A 38 -4.64 3.73 2.19
CA GLU A 38 -3.32 3.59 2.79
C GLU A 38 -2.64 2.29 2.35
N ILE A 39 -1.32 2.31 2.23
CA ILE A 39 -0.49 1.10 2.23
C ILE A 39 0.38 1.11 3.47
N ARG A 40 0.33 0.03 4.25
CA ARG A 40 1.15 -0.19 5.44
C ARG A 40 2.10 -1.35 5.21
N ALA A 41 3.29 -1.29 5.79
CA ALA A 41 4.24 -2.40 5.80
C ALA A 41 4.52 -2.85 7.21
N ASN A 42 4.73 -4.15 7.39
CA ASN A 42 5.18 -4.71 8.66
C ASN A 42 6.71 -4.65 8.72
N PHE A 43 7.23 -3.78 9.58
CA PHE A 43 8.66 -3.70 9.90
C PHE A 43 8.87 -4.03 11.37
N LYS A 44 9.71 -5.03 11.65
CA LYS A 44 10.06 -5.44 13.04
C LYS A 44 8.82 -5.63 13.94
N ARG A 45 7.75 -6.23 13.41
CA ARG A 45 6.44 -6.45 14.08
C ARG A 45 5.56 -5.21 14.29
N ASN A 46 5.95 -4.06 13.74
CA ASN A 46 5.16 -2.84 13.76
C ASN A 46 4.60 -2.53 12.37
N TRP A 47 3.31 -2.21 12.30
CA TRP A 47 2.68 -1.71 11.09
C TRP A 47 2.98 -0.23 10.93
N ILE A 48 3.68 0.12 9.85
CA ILE A 48 4.05 1.50 9.54
C ILE A 48 3.36 1.89 8.24
N THR A 49 2.68 3.03 8.23
CA THR A 49 2.12 3.61 7.00
C THR A 49 3.25 4.02 6.08
N ILE A 50 3.27 3.45 4.88
CA ILE A 50 4.22 3.76 3.81
C ILE A 50 3.73 4.96 3.02
N CYS A 51 2.47 4.92 2.59
CA CYS A 51 1.83 6.04 1.90
C CYS A 51 0.33 6.10 2.21
N ARG A 52 -0.22 7.31 2.10
CA ARG A 52 -1.65 7.60 2.08
C ARG A 52 -1.98 8.33 0.78
N PHE A 53 -3.15 8.06 0.22
CA PHE A 53 -3.58 8.63 -1.07
C PHE A 53 -5.11 8.71 -1.12
N SER A 54 -5.64 9.53 -2.04
CA SER A 54 -7.08 9.54 -2.29
C SER A 54 -7.48 8.36 -3.18
N ALA A 55 -8.75 7.93 -3.09
CA ALA A 55 -9.28 6.90 -3.98
C ALA A 55 -9.24 7.29 -5.48
N SER A 56 -9.11 8.59 -5.79
CA SER A 56 -9.00 9.12 -7.14
C SER A 56 -7.55 9.25 -7.64
N GLU A 57 -6.55 8.90 -6.82
CA GLU A 57 -5.13 9.02 -7.18
C GLU A 57 -4.76 8.05 -8.32
N ASN A 58 -3.79 8.44 -9.14
CA ASN A 58 -3.32 7.59 -10.22
C ASN A 58 -2.51 6.40 -9.68
N LEU A 59 -2.79 5.19 -10.18
CA LEU A 59 -2.10 3.96 -9.76
C LEU A 59 -0.56 4.07 -9.84
N ASN A 60 -0.01 4.65 -10.92
CA ASN A 60 1.43 4.78 -11.08
C ASN A 60 2.03 5.73 -10.03
N ASN A 61 1.34 6.82 -9.72
CA ASN A 61 1.76 7.74 -8.65
C ASN A 61 1.78 7.01 -7.30
N VAL A 62 0.73 6.24 -6.98
CA VAL A 62 0.65 5.45 -5.74
C VAL A 62 1.78 4.43 -5.67
N LEU A 63 2.08 3.72 -6.76
CA LEU A 63 3.17 2.75 -6.83
C LEU A 63 4.53 3.41 -6.62
N THR A 64 4.82 4.52 -7.31
CA THR A 64 6.06 5.28 -7.13
C THR A 64 6.20 5.79 -5.70
N MET A 65 5.13 6.37 -5.14
CA MET A 65 5.11 6.80 -3.74
C MET A 65 5.37 5.64 -2.79
N PHE A 66 4.74 4.49 -3.02
CA PHE A 66 4.96 3.30 -2.22
C PHE A 66 6.43 2.86 -2.28
N GLU A 67 7.01 2.71 -3.46
CA GLU A 67 8.39 2.23 -3.63
C GLU A 67 9.41 3.14 -2.96
N VAL A 68 9.31 4.45 -3.20
CA VAL A 68 10.24 5.44 -2.62
C VAL A 68 10.13 5.44 -1.09
N ASN A 69 8.90 5.54 -0.55
CA ASN A 69 8.70 5.57 0.90
C ASN A 69 9.10 4.24 1.57
N TYR A 70 8.86 3.12 0.88
CA TYR A 70 9.21 1.80 1.37
C TYR A 70 10.73 1.64 1.46
N GLU A 71 11.45 2.06 0.43
CA GLU A 71 12.90 2.03 0.41
C GLU A 71 13.49 2.87 1.55
N VAL A 72 13.06 4.14 1.68
CA VAL A 72 13.51 5.05 2.73
C VAL A 72 13.27 4.46 4.12
N LYS A 73 12.05 3.97 4.38
CA LYS A 73 11.68 3.39 5.70
C LYS A 73 12.36 2.05 5.97
N SER A 74 12.74 1.30 4.94
CA SER A 74 13.42 0.01 5.12
C SER A 74 14.91 0.13 5.41
N ARG A 75 15.49 1.32 5.15
CA ARG A 75 16.90 1.64 5.44
C ARG A 75 17.12 2.23 6.84
N GLY A 76 16.07 2.69 7.51
CA GLY A 76 16.08 3.16 8.91
C GLY A 76 15.77 2.06 9.91
#